data_AF-A0A3B9W8C8-F1
#
_entry.id   AF-A0A3B9W8C8-F1
#
_cell.length_a   1.000
_cell.length_b   1.000
_cell.length_c   1.000
_cell.angle_alpha   90.00
_cell.angle_beta   90.00
_cell.angle_gamma   90.00
#
_symmetry.space_group_name_H-M   'P 1'
#
loop_
_entity.id
_entity.type
_entity.pdbx_description
1 polymer ?
#
loop_
_entity_poly.entity_id
_entity_poly.type
_entity_poly.pdbx_seq_one_letter_code
_entity_poly.pdbx_strand_id
1 'polypeptide(L)' 'LLDVARDGYGVVREEFEIGLNSMAVPVYNHLGAVIGAVSISGP' A
#
# COMPACT_ATOMS: atom_id res chain seq x y z
N LEU A 1 -2.55 2.13 10.09
CA LEU A 1 -2.12 3.28 9.23
C LEU A 1 -0.86 3.96 9.75
N LEU A 2 -0.67 4.11 11.07
CA LEU A 2 0.59 4.59 11.65
C LEU A 2 1.80 3.72 11.25
N ASP A 3 1.65 2.39 11.25
CA ASP A 3 2.72 1.49 10.80
C ASP A 3 3.01 1.65 9.30
N VAL A 4 1.97 1.75 8.46
CA VAL A 4 2.12 2.02 7.01
C VAL A 4 2.87 3.33 6.74
N ALA A 5 2.56 4.38 7.50
CA ALA A 5 3.23 5.68 7.36
C ALA A 5 4.69 5.63 7.83
N ARG A 6 4.99 4.85 8.88
CA ARG A 6 6.36 4.64 9.38
C ARG A 6 7.19 3.77 8.43
N ASP A 7 6.60 2.70 7.93
CA ASP A 7 7.29 1.65 7.19
C ASP A 7 7.34 1.96 5.68
N GLY A 8 6.48 2.87 5.21
CA GLY A 8 6.47 3.36 3.83
C GLY A 8 5.73 2.46 2.84
N TYR A 9 5.09 1.39 3.32
CA TYR A 9 4.28 0.48 2.52
C TYR A 9 3.15 -0.14 3.35
N GLY A 10 2.09 -0.55 2.66
CA GLY A 10 1.01 -1.35 3.25
C GLY A 10 1.01 -2.76 2.67
N VAL A 11 0.68 -3.74 3.49
CA VAL A 11 0.47 -5.12 3.06
C VAL A 11 -0.93 -5.55 3.48
N VAL A 12 -1.64 -6.16 2.55
CA VAL A 12 -2.94 -6.78 2.77
C VAL A 12 -2.79 -8.27 2.57
N ARG A 13 -3.33 -9.06 3.50
CA ARG A 13 -3.31 -10.52 3.47
C ARG A 13 -4.71 -11.09 3.47
N GLU A 14 -5.22 -11.40 2.28
CA GLU A 14 -6.55 -11.99 2.08
C GLU A 14 -7.70 -11.17 2.69
N GLU A 15 -7.51 -9.88 2.92
CA GLU A 15 -8.52 -9.04 3.56
C GLU A 15 -9.59 -8.55 2.56
N PHE A 16 -9.28 -8.59 1.25
CA PHE A 16 -10.23 -8.25 0.19
C PHE A 16 -10.90 -9.49 -0.39
N GLU A 17 -10.11 -10.52 -0.70
CA GLU A 17 -10.56 -11.80 -1.23
C GLU A 17 -9.65 -12.90 -0.70
N ILE A 18 -10.23 -14.06 -0.38
CA ILE A 18 -9.47 -15.24 0.05
C ILE A 18 -8.54 -15.67 -1.07
N GLY A 19 -7.28 -15.95 -0.74
CA GLY A 19 -6.23 -16.24 -1.72
C GLY A 19 -5.77 -15.03 -2.53
N LEU A 20 -6.05 -13.79 -2.09
CA LEU A 20 -5.51 -12.57 -2.69
C LEU A 20 -4.70 -11.76 -1.67
N ASN A 21 -3.41 -11.62 -1.97
CA ASN A 21 -2.48 -10.78 -1.24
C ASN A 21 -2.12 -9.53 -2.06
N SER A 22 -1.78 -8.44 -1.37
CA SER A 22 -1.34 -7.21 -2.02
C SER A 22 -0.33 -6.42 -1.20
N MET A 23 0.55 -5.71 -1.89
CA MET A 23 1.44 -4.70 -1.30
C MET A 23 1.30 -3.39 -2.07
N ALA A 24 1.26 -2.27 -1.36
CA ALA A 24 1.14 -0.95 -1.94
C ALA A 24 2.14 0.04 -1.34
N VAL A 25 2.64 0.95 -2.17
CA VAL A 25 3.50 2.08 -1.77
C VAL A 25 2.85 3.41 -2.16
N PRO A 26 3.02 4.47 -1.35
CA PRO A 26 2.50 5.80 -1.67
C PRO A 26 3.30 6.47 -2.78
N VAL A 27 2.61 7.25 -3.61
CA VAL A 27 3.21 8.17 -4.57
C VAL A 27 3.11 9.58 -4.01
N TYR A 28 4.26 10.26 -3.91
CA TYR A 28 4.34 11.63 -3.40
C TYR A 28 4.48 12.65 -4.53
N ASN A 29 3.85 13.81 -4.36
CA ASN A 29 4.16 14.97 -5.20
C ASN A 29 5.42 15.71 -4.70
N HIS A 30 5.81 16.78 -5.39
CA HIS A 30 6.99 17.58 -5.04
C HIS A 30 6.88 18.34 -3.70
N LEU A 31 5.69 18.42 -3.10
CA LEU A 31 5.47 18.99 -1.76
C LEU A 31 5.48 17.92 -0.65
N GLY A 32 5.71 16.65 -1.00
CA GLY A 32 5.68 15.53 -0.05
C GLY A 32 4.28 15.06 0.33
N ALA A 33 3.23 15.51 -0.38
CA ALA A 33 1.87 15.01 -0.15
C ALA A 33 1.63 13.71 -0.91
N VAL A 34 0.96 12.74 -0.27
CA VAL A 34 0.52 11.50 -0.93
C VAL A 34 -0.58 11.85 -1.92
N ILE A 35 -0.37 11.55 -3.20
CA ILE A 35 -1.31 11.82 -4.30
C ILE A 35 -1.87 10.55 -4.93
N GLY A 36 -1.40 9.38 -4.51
CA GLY A 36 -1.83 8.09 -5.01
C GLY A 36 -1.01 6.95 -4.41
N ALA A 37 -1.19 5.76 -4.96
CA ALA A 37 -0.41 4.59 -4.60
C ALA A 37 -0.21 3.67 -5.82
N VAL A 38 0.89 2.91 -5.82
CA VAL A 38 1.10 1.80 -6.75
C VAL A 38 1.04 0.51 -5.95
N SER A 39 0.31 -0.49 -6.45
CA SER A 39 0.20 -1.78 -5.81
C SER A 39 0.50 -2.94 -6.76
N ILE A 40 0.93 -4.05 -6.16
CA ILE A 40 1.06 -5.34 -6.81
C ILE A 40 0.18 -6.31 -6.03
N SER A 41 -0.63 -7.08 -6.75
CA SER A 41 -1.53 -8.07 -6.16
C SER A 41 -1.33 -9.42 -6.83
N GLY A 42 -1.49 -10.48 -6.05
CA GLY A 42 -1.37 -11.85 -6.51
C GLY A 42 -1.81 -12.84 -5.44
N PRO A 43 -1.71 -14.15 -5.73
CA PRO A 43 -1.99 -15.19 -4.76
C PRO A 43 -1.14 -15.09 -3.50
#